data_AF-A0AA35YWU3-F1
#
_entry.id   AF-A0AA35YWU3-F1
#
_cell.length_a   1.000
_cell.length_b   1.000
_cell.length_c   1.000
_cell.angle_alpha   90.00
_cell.angle_beta   90.00
_cell.angle_gamma   90.00
#
_symmetry.space_group_name_H-M   'P 1'
#
loop_
_entity.id
_entity.type
_entity.pdbx_description
1 polymer ?
#
loop_
_entity_poly.entity_id
_entity_poly.type
_entity_poly.pdbx_seq_one_letter_code
_entity_poly.pdbx_strand_id
1 'polypeptide(L)'
;MYNQRIHWAKPFLKDTFFAGMTTTGRSESINSFFDGFVNSRTMLNEFVVQYDKAVESRRAAEEDEDFKTMNSRPVLSSVHPIKAKASQCYTRKMFDTFKKEWTEAITNLTHETIGKTIKESTYRVGQLDVDKKKLAHCYLSFFGSSQRHMFLC
;
A
#
# COMPACT_ATOMS: atom_id res chain seq x y z
N MET A 1 -16.81 -10.64 39.58
CA MET A 1 -16.40 -9.43 38.81
C MET A 1 -15.06 -9.61 38.09
N TYR A 2 -13.97 -10.05 38.73
CA TYR A 2 -12.65 -10.13 38.09
C TYR A 2 -12.40 -11.34 37.17
N ASN A 3 -13.13 -12.46 37.35
CA ASN A 3 -12.94 -13.69 36.58
C ASN A 3 -13.39 -13.59 35.10
N GLN A 4 -14.11 -12.54 34.71
CA GLN A 4 -14.55 -12.33 33.33
C GLN A 4 -13.53 -11.56 32.47
N ARG A 5 -12.42 -11.10 33.06
CA ARG A 5 -11.36 -10.39 32.33
C ARG A 5 -10.65 -11.23 31.26
N ILE A 6 -10.72 -12.57 31.38
CA ILE A 6 -10.22 -13.51 30.36
C ILE A 6 -11.01 -13.44 29.04
N HIS A 7 -12.26 -12.95 29.09
CA HIS A 7 -13.11 -12.76 27.91
C HIS A 7 -13.00 -11.35 27.31
N TRP A 8 -12.18 -10.48 27.91
CA TRP A 8 -11.99 -9.15 27.37
C TRP A 8 -11.15 -9.26 26.11
N ALA A 9 -11.66 -8.70 25.02
CA ALA A 9 -11.01 -8.76 23.70
C ALA A 9 -9.57 -8.22 23.73
N LYS A 10 -9.27 -7.22 24.57
CA LYS A 10 -7.97 -6.54 24.58
C LYS A 10 -6.76 -7.47 24.87
N PRO A 11 -6.74 -8.29 25.94
CA PRO A 11 -5.64 -9.24 26.16
C PRO A 11 -5.55 -10.38 25.13
N PHE A 12 -6.67 -10.80 24.52
CA PHE A 12 -6.67 -11.88 23.51
C PHE A 12 -6.12 -11.44 22.15
N LEU A 13 -6.23 -10.15 21.82
CA LEU A 13 -5.85 -9.60 20.52
C LEU A 13 -4.40 -9.07 20.50
N LYS A 14 -3.66 -9.13 21.62
CA LYS A 14 -2.34 -8.51 21.78
C LYS A 14 -1.28 -9.07 20.83
N ASP A 15 -1.35 -10.37 20.52
CA ASP A 15 -0.40 -11.06 19.64
C ASP A 15 -0.97 -11.28 18.22
N THR A 16 -2.14 -10.72 17.93
CA THR A 16 -2.77 -10.84 16.60
C THR A 16 -2.62 -9.53 15.83
N PHE A 17 -1.93 -9.57 14.69
CA PHE A 17 -1.81 -8.42 13.80
C PHE A 17 -3.05 -8.28 12.91
N PHE A 18 -3.76 -7.16 13.04
CA PHE A 18 -4.99 -6.89 12.26
C PHE A 18 -4.79 -6.01 11.04
N ALA A 19 -3.55 -5.62 10.71
CA ALA A 19 -3.25 -4.73 9.57
C ALA A 19 -4.12 -3.46 9.51
N GLY A 20 -4.48 -2.89 10.68
CA GLY A 20 -5.34 -1.72 10.77
C GLY A 20 -6.85 -1.98 10.62
N MET A 21 -7.28 -3.24 10.51
CA MET A 21 -8.70 -3.60 10.47
C MET A 21 -9.34 -3.44 11.85
N THR A 22 -10.34 -2.56 11.94
CA THR A 22 -11.21 -2.43 13.12
C THR A 22 -12.34 -3.45 13.05
N THR A 23 -12.91 -3.81 14.19
CA THR A 23 -14.12 -4.66 14.25
C THR A 23 -15.33 -4.01 13.56
N THR A 24 -15.32 -2.69 13.33
CA THR A 24 -16.37 -1.92 12.64
C THR A 24 -16.28 -1.98 11.11
N GLY A 25 -15.16 -2.42 10.54
CA GLY A 25 -14.99 -2.48 9.09
C GLY A 25 -16.04 -3.34 8.37
N ARG A 26 -16.60 -4.36 9.04
CA ARG A 26 -17.72 -5.16 8.49
C ARG A 26 -19.00 -4.35 8.34
N SER A 27 -19.36 -3.56 9.35
CA SER A 27 -20.56 -2.70 9.29
C SER A 27 -20.37 -1.52 8.35
N GLU A 28 -19.16 -0.98 8.26
CA GLU A 28 -18.82 0.10 7.33
C GLU A 28 -18.91 -0.38 5.87
N SER A 29 -18.36 -1.57 5.57
CA SER A 29 -18.43 -2.16 4.24
C SER A 29 -19.87 -2.45 3.79
N ILE A 30 -20.70 -3.05 4.67
CA ILE A 30 -22.09 -3.33 4.31
C ILE A 30 -22.91 -2.05 4.19
N ASN A 31 -22.62 -1.03 5.01
CA ASN A 31 -23.28 0.27 4.90
C ASN A 31 -22.89 0.97 3.59
N SER A 32 -21.61 0.94 3.22
CA SER A 32 -21.15 1.48 1.93
C SER A 32 -21.73 0.75 0.74
N PHE A 33 -21.97 -0.56 0.83
CA PHE A 33 -22.60 -1.34 -0.25
C PHE A 33 -24.05 -0.90 -0.51
N PHE A 34 -24.81 -0.59 0.55
CA PHE A 34 -26.20 -0.15 0.45
C PHE A 34 -26.38 1.37 0.39
N ASP A 35 -25.29 2.12 0.43
CA ASP A 35 -25.34 3.59 0.42
C ASP A 35 -26.01 4.08 -0.87
N GLY A 36 -27.01 4.95 -0.72
CA GLY A 36 -27.86 5.43 -1.81
C GLY A 36 -28.97 4.47 -2.27
N PHE A 37 -29.00 3.21 -1.82
CA PHE A 37 -30.05 2.23 -2.19
C PHE A 37 -31.10 2.02 -1.10
N VAL A 38 -30.67 1.96 0.17
CA VAL A 38 -31.54 1.64 1.31
C VAL A 38 -31.46 2.76 2.35
N ASN A 39 -32.59 3.11 2.94
CA ASN A 39 -32.68 4.07 4.05
C ASN A 39 -33.59 3.53 5.16
N SER A 40 -33.70 4.28 6.27
CA SER A 40 -34.50 3.86 7.43
C SER A 40 -36.01 3.73 7.17
N ARG A 41 -36.51 4.25 6.04
CA ARG A 41 -37.92 4.19 5.63
C ARG A 41 -38.18 3.15 4.55
N THR A 42 -37.15 2.48 4.03
CA THR A 42 -37.30 1.44 3.01
C THR A 42 -38.07 0.25 3.58
N MET A 43 -39.18 -0.10 2.95
CA MET A 43 -39.98 -1.25 3.37
C MET A 43 -39.34 -2.56 2.90
N LEU A 44 -39.65 -3.68 3.57
CA LEU A 44 -39.03 -4.98 3.27
C LEU A 44 -39.31 -5.47 1.84
N ASN A 45 -40.50 -5.19 1.30
CA ASN A 45 -40.84 -5.53 -0.08
C ASN A 45 -40.03 -4.72 -1.10
N GLU A 46 -39.70 -3.47 -0.79
CA GLU A 46 -38.87 -2.61 -1.63
C GLU A 46 -37.38 -2.95 -1.49
N PHE A 47 -36.97 -3.44 -0.32
CA PHE A 47 -35.58 -3.81 -0.04
C PHE A 47 -35.04 -4.83 -1.05
N VAL A 48 -35.83 -5.85 -1.41
CA VAL A 48 -35.40 -6.88 -2.38
C VAL A 48 -35.08 -6.24 -3.74
N VAL A 49 -35.93 -5.33 -4.20
CA VAL A 49 -35.73 -4.61 -5.47
C VAL A 49 -34.50 -3.70 -5.40
N GLN A 50 -34.28 -3.01 -4.28
CA GLN A 50 -33.11 -2.16 -4.09
C GLN A 50 -31.81 -2.97 -3.95
N TYR A 51 -31.89 -4.15 -3.34
CA TYR A 51 -30.78 -5.08 -3.24
C TYR A 51 -30.29 -5.51 -4.62
N ASP A 52 -31.21 -5.93 -5.51
CA ASP A 52 -30.84 -6.34 -6.87
C ASP A 52 -30.18 -5.19 -7.63
N LYS A 53 -30.70 -3.96 -7.50
CA LYS A 53 -30.09 -2.75 -8.08
C LYS A 53 -28.69 -2.47 -7.53
N ALA A 54 -28.47 -2.64 -6.22
CA ALA A 54 -27.16 -2.46 -5.61
C ALA A 54 -26.15 -3.49 -6.14
N VAL A 55 -26.58 -4.74 -6.32
CA VAL A 55 -25.76 -5.81 -6.92
C VAL A 55 -25.42 -5.49 -8.37
N GLU A 56 -26.40 -5.09 -9.18
CA GLU A 56 -26.18 -4.71 -10.58
C GLU A 56 -25.24 -3.51 -10.70
N SER A 57 -25.45 -2.47 -9.90
CA SER A 57 -24.57 -1.30 -9.88
C SER A 57 -23.13 -1.67 -9.55
N ARG A 58 -22.92 -2.56 -8.58
CA ARG A 58 -21.57 -3.03 -8.22
C ARG A 58 -20.92 -3.83 -9.35
N ARG A 59 -21.68 -4.72 -10.01
CA ARG A 59 -21.19 -5.48 -11.17
C ARG A 59 -20.83 -4.58 -12.34
N ALA A 60 -21.66 -3.59 -12.65
CA ALA A 60 -21.38 -2.62 -13.72
C ALA A 60 -20.13 -1.79 -13.43
N ALA A 61 -19.93 -1.39 -12.17
CA ALA A 61 -18.71 -0.69 -11.75
C ALA A 61 -17.46 -1.58 -11.85
N GLU A 62 -17.57 -2.86 -11.51
CA GLU A 62 -16.48 -3.85 -11.68
C GLU A 62 -16.14 -4.05 -13.17
N GLU A 63 -17.15 -4.22 -14.01
CA GLU A 63 -16.98 -4.40 -15.46
C GLU A 63 -16.30 -3.19 -16.13
N ASP A 64 -16.67 -1.96 -15.74
CA ASP A 64 -16.01 -0.74 -16.23
C ASP A 64 -14.54 -0.67 -15.81
N GLU A 65 -14.22 -1.06 -14.59
CA GLU A 65 -12.84 -1.10 -14.09
C GLU A 65 -11.99 -2.20 -14.75
N ASP A 66 -12.59 -3.36 -15.00
CA ASP A 66 -11.97 -4.46 -15.73
C ASP A 66 -11.74 -4.07 -17.18
N PHE A 67 -12.72 -3.45 -17.84
CA PHE A 67 -12.58 -2.92 -19.19
C PHE A 67 -11.43 -1.90 -19.27
N LYS A 68 -11.36 -0.95 -18.33
CA LYS A 68 -10.25 0.01 -18.24
C LYS A 68 -8.90 -0.68 -18.04
N THR A 69 -8.87 -1.75 -17.26
CA THR A 69 -7.64 -2.50 -16.96
C THR A 69 -7.17 -3.31 -18.17
N MET A 70 -8.08 -3.98 -18.87
CA MET A 70 -7.76 -4.81 -20.04
C MET A 70 -7.47 -3.98 -21.30
N ASN A 71 -8.24 -2.91 -21.52
CA ASN A 71 -8.20 -2.16 -22.77
C ASN A 71 -7.23 -0.98 -22.76
N SER A 72 -6.61 -0.66 -21.62
CA SER A 72 -5.58 0.35 -21.56
C SER A 72 -4.41 -0.10 -20.70
N ARG A 73 -3.18 0.02 -21.20
CA ARG A 73 -1.98 -0.24 -20.40
C ARG A 73 -1.63 0.99 -19.56
N PRO A 74 -1.14 0.84 -18.33
CA PRO A 74 -0.65 1.99 -17.57
C PRO A 74 0.49 2.66 -18.32
N VAL A 75 0.42 3.97 -18.52
CA VAL A 75 1.51 4.73 -19.13
C VAL A 75 2.70 4.70 -18.16
N LEU A 76 3.78 4.04 -18.57
CA LEU A 76 5.03 3.98 -17.82
C LEU A 76 5.78 5.31 -18.01
N SER A 77 5.70 6.20 -17.02
CA SER A 77 6.43 7.48 -17.04
C SER A 77 7.94 7.33 -16.76
N SER A 78 8.39 6.16 -16.29
CA SER A 78 9.75 5.94 -15.78
C SER A 78 10.25 4.54 -16.13
N VAL A 79 11.44 4.45 -16.74
CA VAL A 79 12.10 3.22 -17.22
C VAL A 79 12.77 2.44 -16.08
N HIS A 80 12.11 2.31 -14.92
CA HIS A 80 12.65 1.47 -13.85
C HIS A 80 12.19 0.01 -14.06
N PRO A 81 13.08 -0.99 -14.07
CA PRO A 81 12.72 -2.39 -14.35
C PRO A 81 11.66 -2.93 -13.38
N ILE A 82 11.69 -2.50 -12.12
CA ILE A 82 10.67 -2.87 -11.11
C ILE A 82 9.29 -2.29 -11.47
N LYS A 83 9.22 -1.02 -11.89
CA LYS A 83 7.95 -0.41 -12.33
C LYS A 83 7.40 -1.11 -13.57
N ALA A 84 8.28 -1.47 -14.51
CA ALA A 84 7.89 -2.22 -15.70
C ALA A 84 7.29 -3.58 -15.34
N LYS A 85 7.93 -4.33 -14.42
CA LYS A 85 7.41 -5.62 -13.97
C LYS A 85 6.10 -5.48 -13.19
N ALA A 86 6.00 -4.52 -12.29
CA ALA A 86 4.77 -4.25 -11.53
C ALA A 86 3.59 -3.91 -12.46
N SER A 87 3.82 -3.11 -13.50
CA SER A 87 2.76 -2.75 -14.46
C SER A 87 2.18 -3.92 -15.26
N GLN A 88 2.92 -5.04 -15.36
CA GLN A 88 2.47 -6.25 -16.04
C GLN A 88 1.71 -7.20 -15.10
N CYS A 89 1.99 -7.14 -13.79
CA CYS A 89 1.43 -8.06 -12.81
C CYS A 89 0.22 -7.48 -12.08
N TYR A 90 0.11 -6.16 -11.97
CA TYR A 90 -0.91 -5.50 -11.16
C TYR A 90 -2.07 -4.95 -12.00
N THR A 91 -3.27 -4.95 -11.39
CA THR A 91 -4.40 -4.16 -11.89
C THR A 91 -4.05 -2.68 -11.86
N ARG A 92 -4.78 -1.87 -12.63
CA ARG A 92 -4.52 -0.42 -12.75
C ARG A 92 -4.49 0.28 -11.38
N LYS A 93 -5.51 0.07 -10.56
CA LYS A 93 -5.63 0.65 -9.21
C LYS A 93 -4.43 0.28 -8.34
N MET A 94 -4.05 -0.99 -8.34
CA MET A 94 -2.92 -1.47 -7.55
C MET A 94 -1.60 -0.86 -8.04
N PHE A 95 -1.42 -0.75 -9.35
CA PHE A 95 -0.24 -0.11 -9.93
C PHE A 95 -0.16 1.39 -9.61
N ASP A 96 -1.29 2.09 -9.56
CA ASP A 96 -1.34 3.51 -9.17
C ASP A 96 -0.94 3.71 -7.70
N THR A 97 -1.44 2.87 -6.79
CA THR A 97 -0.99 2.85 -5.38
C THR A 97 0.50 2.56 -5.29
N PHE A 98 0.98 1.52 -5.97
CA PHE A 98 2.40 1.17 -6.01
C PHE A 98 3.27 2.34 -6.51
N LYS A 99 2.86 3.01 -7.60
CA LYS A 99 3.60 4.17 -8.13
C LYS A 99 3.71 5.29 -7.08
N LYS A 100 2.65 5.56 -6.34
CA LYS A 100 2.64 6.59 -5.28
C LYS A 100 3.64 6.24 -4.20
N GLU A 101 3.52 5.06 -3.61
CA GLU A 101 4.41 4.59 -2.53
C GLU A 101 5.87 4.49 -2.99
N TRP A 102 6.11 3.98 -4.20
CA TRP A 102 7.44 3.88 -4.77
C TRP A 102 8.08 5.24 -4.99
N THR A 103 7.30 6.21 -5.47
CA THR A 103 7.81 7.57 -5.71
C THR A 103 8.18 8.23 -4.38
N GLU A 104 7.31 8.11 -3.38
CA GLU A 104 7.56 8.58 -2.01
C GLU A 104 8.82 7.94 -1.41
N ALA A 105 8.96 6.61 -1.52
CA ALA A 105 10.13 5.89 -1.04
C ALA A 105 11.42 6.38 -1.71
N ILE A 106 11.42 6.57 -3.04
CA ILE A 106 12.61 7.05 -3.76
C ILE A 106 12.93 8.50 -3.41
N THR A 107 11.94 9.39 -3.32
CA THR A 107 12.20 10.81 -3.00
C THR A 107 12.77 10.98 -1.59
N ASN A 108 12.45 10.05 -0.69
CA ASN A 108 12.93 10.08 0.68
C ASN A 108 14.34 9.49 0.84
N LEU A 109 14.88 8.84 -0.19
CA LEU A 109 16.26 8.32 -0.21
C LEU A 109 17.23 9.40 -0.70
N THR A 110 18.24 9.68 0.11
CA THR A 110 19.34 10.59 -0.22
C THR A 110 20.65 9.82 -0.25
N HIS A 111 21.54 10.19 -1.16
CA HIS A 111 22.92 9.74 -1.12
C HIS A 111 23.86 10.90 -1.41
N GLU A 112 25.04 10.85 -0.80
CA GLU A 112 26.13 11.78 -1.09
C GLU A 112 27.45 11.01 -1.13
N THR A 113 28.35 11.45 -2.00
CA THR A 113 29.69 10.89 -2.10
C THR A 113 30.56 11.57 -1.04
N ILE A 114 31.14 10.78 -0.13
CA ILE A 114 31.99 11.31 0.95
C ILE A 114 33.45 11.33 0.51
N GLY A 115 33.88 10.30 -0.20
CA GLY A 115 35.26 10.15 -0.63
C GLY A 115 35.37 9.20 -1.80
N LYS A 116 36.22 9.56 -2.77
CA LYS A 116 36.56 8.72 -3.92
C LYS A 116 38.07 8.64 -4.03
N THR A 117 38.61 7.44 -3.79
CA THR A 117 40.01 7.10 -4.01
C THR A 117 40.10 6.08 -5.15
N ILE A 118 41.29 5.88 -5.72
CA ILE A 118 41.54 4.91 -6.81
C ILE A 118 41.07 3.49 -6.43
N LYS A 119 41.07 3.15 -5.13
CA LYS A 119 40.76 1.81 -4.62
C LYS A 119 39.41 1.70 -3.89
N GLU A 120 38.84 2.80 -3.43
CA GLU A 120 37.63 2.81 -2.59
C GLU A 120 36.72 3.99 -2.93
N SER A 121 35.41 3.77 -2.93
CA SER A 121 34.40 4.83 -2.99
C SER A 121 33.41 4.66 -1.84
N THR A 122 33.25 5.71 -1.02
CA THR A 122 32.36 5.71 0.14
C THR A 122 31.21 6.68 -0.07
N TYR A 123 29.99 6.18 0.16
CA TYR A 123 28.74 6.91 0.03
C TYR A 123 28.03 6.97 1.38
N ARG A 124 27.50 8.14 1.74
CA ARG A 124 26.51 8.24 2.82
C ARG A 124 25.14 8.13 2.19
N VAL A 125 24.37 7.13 2.60
CA VAL A 125 22.97 6.97 2.20
C VAL A 125 22.10 7.28 3.42
N GLY A 126 20.98 7.95 3.23
CA GLY A 126 20.08 8.28 4.32
C GLY A 126 18.63 8.36 3.90
N GLN A 127 17.75 8.11 4.86
CA GLN A 127 16.30 8.27 4.69
C GLN A 127 15.83 9.56 5.39
N LEU A 128 15.01 10.32 4.68
CA LEU A 128 14.35 11.51 5.19
C LEU A 128 12.96 11.17 5.73
N ASP A 129 12.60 11.78 6.86
CA ASP A 129 11.24 11.80 7.40
C ASP A 129 10.33 12.74 6.59
N VAL A 130 9.01 12.67 6.81
CA VAL A 130 7.99 13.58 6.27
C VAL A 130 8.34 15.05 6.53
N ASP A 131 8.97 15.35 7.67
CA ASP A 131 9.49 16.69 8.04
C ASP A 131 10.84 17.06 7.38
N LYS A 132 11.37 16.24 6.47
CA LYS A 132 12.74 16.31 5.91
C LYS A 132 13.85 16.24 6.97
N LYS A 133 13.55 15.71 8.15
CA LYS A 133 14.55 15.41 9.18
C LYS A 133 15.22 14.08 8.86
N LYS A 134 16.53 13.98 9.10
CA LYS A 134 17.31 12.75 8.84
C LYS A 134 16.95 11.69 9.87
N LEU A 135 16.43 10.55 9.40
CA LEU A 135 15.89 9.48 10.24
C LEU A 135 16.93 8.38 10.51
N ALA A 136 17.70 8.01 9.48
CA ALA A 136 18.80 7.04 9.59
C ALA A 136 19.85 7.29 8.50
N HIS A 137 21.12 7.00 8.81
CA HIS A 137 22.23 7.05 7.86
C HIS A 137 22.99 5.73 7.87
N CYS A 138 23.34 5.24 6.69
CA CYS A 138 24.25 4.12 6.49
C CYS A 138 25.39 4.55 5.58
N TYR A 139 26.56 3.97 5.79
CA TYR A 139 27.72 4.17 4.92
C TYR A 139 27.86 2.95 4.02
N LEU A 140 28.06 3.18 2.72
CA LEU A 140 28.36 2.14 1.74
C LEU A 140 29.74 2.39 1.15
N SER A 141 30.69 1.50 1.43
CA SER A 141 32.02 1.49 0.80
C SER A 141 32.12 0.41 -0.28
N PHE A 142 32.64 0.77 -1.45
CA PHE A 142 32.94 -0.13 -2.55
C PHE A 142 34.45 -0.21 -2.78
N PHE A 143 35.03 -1.41 -2.61
CA PHE A 143 36.45 -1.66 -2.85
C PHE A 143 36.68 -2.27 -4.24
N GLY A 144 37.54 -1.63 -5.02
CA GLY A 144 37.93 -2.08 -6.35
C GLY A 144 38.93 -3.24 -6.29
N SER A 145 38.47 -4.45 -5.97
CA SER A 145 39.13 -5.71 -6.37
C SER A 145 38.28 -6.92 -5.94
N SER A 146 37.63 -7.55 -6.92
CA SER A 146 37.09 -8.93 -6.94
C SER A 146 36.16 -9.43 -5.82
N GLN A 147 35.94 -8.72 -4.72
CA GLN A 147 35.00 -9.13 -3.66
C GLN A 147 34.12 -7.95 -3.25
N ARG A 148 32.84 -7.98 -3.64
CA ARG A 148 31.83 -7.01 -3.20
C ARG A 148 31.42 -7.34 -1.76
N HIS A 149 32.21 -6.93 -0.78
CA HIS A 149 31.74 -6.92 0.61
C HIS A 149 31.07 -5.57 0.89
N MET A 150 29.75 -5.60 1.06
CA MET A 150 28.95 -4.46 1.52
C MET A 150 29.05 -4.44 3.05
N PHE A 151 29.75 -3.46 3.61
CA PHE A 151 29.71 -3.20 5.04
C PHE A 151 28.61 -2.16 5.30
N LEU A 152 27.54 -2.56 6.00
CA LEU A 152 26.69 -1.62 6.72
C LEU A 152 27.38 -1.37 8.07
N CYS A 153 27.85 -0.14 8.29
CA CYS A 153 28.19 0.35 9.63
C CYS A 153 26.94 1.00 10.23
#